data_AF-A0A955KYE6-F1
#
_entry.id   AF-A0A955KYE6-F1
#
_cell.length_a   1.000
_cell.length_b   1.000
_cell.length_c   1.000
_cell.angle_alpha   90.00
_cell.angle_beta   90.00
_cell.angle_gamma   90.00
#
_symmetry.space_group_name_H-M   'P 1'
#
loop_
_entity.id
_entity.type
_entity.pdbx_description
1 polymer ?
#
loop_
_entity_poly.entity_id
_entity_poly.type
_entity_poly.pdbx_seq_one_letter_code
_entity_poly.pdbx_strand_id
1 'polypeptide(L)'
;MYDFLSISLRGIDLSITDATFTDAILSGYKSRLNTHTSSLSSRIQSLQTDKQSLIALQNQDLLSKNTDIKSSDNKVTLAELKNTSDKLLADIRSQELQKQSLLRQKIINNQDIDAQIAAFQKTGEIAQATKSDLLNGPDTTDIALQKNAIARAQATLDRQMSDRDNFLIRASFSGVVDKIDFRVGDMTNATKGISISSPGMVSVKAKIDQVDIVKVRL
;
A
#
# COMPACT_ATOMS: atom_id res chain seq x y z
N MET A 1 -10.09 -23.69 99.69
CA MET A 1 -9.06 -22.86 100.35
C MET A 1 -9.44 -22.51 101.80
N TYR A 2 -10.72 -22.59 102.16
CA TYR A 2 -11.23 -22.35 103.53
C TYR A 2 -10.89 -23.43 104.59
N ASP A 3 -10.29 -24.55 104.20
CA ASP A 3 -10.06 -25.70 105.10
C ASP A 3 -8.71 -25.65 105.85
N PHE A 4 -7.68 -25.03 105.26
CA PHE A 4 -6.36 -24.98 105.90
C PHE A 4 -6.37 -24.05 107.12
N LEU A 5 -6.86 -22.81 106.96
CA LEU A 5 -6.95 -21.86 108.08
C LEU A 5 -7.86 -22.39 109.20
N SER A 6 -8.98 -23.02 108.86
CA SER A 6 -9.91 -23.55 109.86
C SER A 6 -9.32 -24.73 110.64
N ILE A 7 -8.56 -25.63 109.98
CA ILE A 7 -7.84 -26.73 110.64
C ILE A 7 -6.72 -26.19 111.53
N SER A 8 -5.97 -25.19 111.07
CA SER A 8 -4.90 -24.53 111.83
C SER A 8 -5.43 -23.84 113.09
N LEU A 9 -6.47 -23.00 112.94
CA LEU A 9 -7.06 -22.28 114.07
C LEU A 9 -7.72 -23.23 115.06
N ARG A 10 -8.44 -24.25 114.60
CA ARG A 10 -9.12 -25.21 115.50
C ARG A 10 -8.15 -26.10 116.28
N GLY A 11 -7.01 -26.46 115.68
CA GLY A 11 -5.94 -27.17 116.37
C GLY A 11 -5.27 -26.33 117.47
N ILE A 12 -5.08 -25.03 117.22
CA ILE A 12 -4.53 -24.08 118.21
C ILE A 12 -5.53 -23.84 119.35
N ASP A 13 -6.80 -23.58 119.02
CA ASP A 13 -7.86 -23.25 119.98
C ASP A 13 -8.11 -24.39 120.98
N LEU A 14 -8.16 -25.64 120.49
CA LEU A 14 -8.34 -26.83 121.33
C LEU A 14 -7.09 -27.19 122.17
N SER A 15 -5.89 -26.87 121.70
CA SER A 15 -4.64 -27.13 122.44
C SER A 15 -4.48 -26.27 123.69
N ILE A 16 -5.24 -25.17 123.79
CA ILE A 16 -5.19 -24.20 124.89
C ILE A 16 -6.32 -24.45 125.91
N THR A 17 -7.43 -25.08 125.50
CA THR A 17 -8.69 -25.07 126.25
C THR A 17 -9.17 -26.43 126.78
N ASP A 18 -8.62 -27.57 126.34
CA ASP A 18 -9.14 -28.90 126.69
C ASP A 18 -8.05 -29.85 127.25
N ALA A 19 -8.26 -30.39 128.46
CA ALA A 19 -7.34 -31.32 129.14
C ALA A 19 -7.30 -32.73 128.50
N THR A 20 -8.18 -33.02 127.53
CA THR A 20 -8.21 -34.27 126.75
C THR A 20 -7.41 -34.19 125.44
N PHE A 21 -6.74 -33.07 125.19
CA PHE A 21 -5.92 -32.84 123.99
C PHE A 21 -4.61 -33.64 124.06
N THR A 22 -4.66 -34.88 123.59
CA THR A 22 -3.52 -35.81 123.61
C THR A 22 -2.57 -35.60 122.43
N ASP A 23 -1.32 -36.09 122.55
CA ASP A 23 -0.32 -36.11 121.47
C ASP A 23 -0.84 -36.75 120.17
N ALA A 24 -1.75 -37.71 120.28
CA ALA A 24 -2.39 -38.37 119.14
C ALA A 24 -3.25 -37.38 118.32
N ILE A 25 -3.97 -36.47 118.97
CA ILE A 25 -4.79 -35.45 118.31
C ILE A 25 -3.90 -34.40 117.62
N LEU A 26 -2.84 -33.95 118.29
CA LEU A 26 -1.86 -33.01 117.73
C LEU A 26 -1.16 -33.60 116.48
N SER A 27 -0.80 -34.88 116.55
CA SER A 27 -0.24 -35.63 115.42
C SER A 27 -1.22 -35.71 114.24
N GLY A 28 -2.51 -35.91 114.52
CA GLY A 28 -3.57 -35.88 113.51
C GLY A 28 -3.71 -34.53 112.79
N TYR A 29 -3.70 -33.42 113.52
CA TYR A 29 -3.70 -32.07 112.93
C TYR A 29 -2.44 -31.80 112.11
N LYS A 30 -1.27 -32.15 112.63
CA LYS A 30 0.01 -32.03 111.91
C LYS A 30 0.00 -32.81 110.60
N SER A 31 -0.52 -34.03 110.62
CA SER A 31 -0.69 -34.87 109.42
C SER A 31 -1.57 -34.18 108.36
N ARG A 32 -2.74 -33.66 108.76
CA ARG A 32 -3.65 -32.93 107.85
C ARG A 32 -3.03 -31.65 107.28
N LEU A 33 -2.31 -30.88 108.10
CA LEU A 33 -1.57 -29.69 107.65
C LEU A 33 -0.49 -30.07 106.63
N ASN A 34 0.25 -31.14 106.87
CA ASN A 34 1.24 -31.65 105.93
C ASN A 34 0.58 -32.08 104.61
N THR A 35 -0.54 -32.80 104.65
CA THR A 35 -1.31 -33.18 103.45
C THR A 35 -1.77 -31.95 102.65
N HIS A 36 -2.32 -30.93 103.33
CA HIS A 36 -2.72 -29.68 102.65
C HIS A 36 -1.54 -28.92 102.07
N THR A 37 -0.41 -28.87 102.78
CA THR A 37 0.82 -28.21 102.32
C THR A 37 1.35 -28.87 101.06
N SER A 38 1.40 -30.21 101.03
CA SER A 38 1.76 -30.98 99.84
C SER A 38 0.79 -30.72 98.68
N SER A 39 -0.53 -30.71 98.94
CA SER A 39 -1.54 -30.40 97.92
C SER A 39 -1.40 -28.97 97.35
N LEU A 40 -1.13 -27.98 98.20
CA LEU A 40 -0.87 -26.60 97.79
C LEU A 40 0.40 -26.51 96.93
N SER A 41 1.48 -27.17 97.36
CA SER A 41 2.73 -27.23 96.61
C SER A 41 2.53 -27.82 95.20
N SER A 42 1.81 -28.95 95.10
CA SER A 42 1.48 -29.55 93.80
C SER A 42 0.62 -28.64 92.92
N ARG A 43 -0.35 -27.92 93.49
CA ARG A 43 -1.18 -26.96 92.73
C ARG A 43 -0.37 -25.76 92.25
N ILE A 44 0.57 -25.27 93.06
CA ILE A 44 1.49 -24.20 92.66
C ILE A 44 2.36 -24.67 91.49
N GLN A 45 2.91 -25.88 91.55
CA GLN A 45 3.69 -26.47 90.45
C GLN A 45 2.86 -26.65 89.17
N SER A 46 1.60 -27.05 89.28
CA SER A 46 0.67 -27.12 88.14
C SER A 46 0.46 -25.75 87.51
N LEU A 47 0.16 -24.72 88.31
CA LEU A 47 -0.03 -23.35 87.81
C LEU A 47 1.24 -22.78 87.15
N GLN A 48 2.42 -23.11 87.68
CA GLN A 48 3.69 -22.74 87.06
C GLN A 48 3.88 -23.42 85.70
N THR A 49 3.53 -24.70 85.59
CA THR A 49 3.56 -25.44 84.32
C THR A 49 2.57 -24.87 83.30
N ASP A 50 1.35 -24.55 83.71
CA ASP A 50 0.32 -23.94 82.86
C ASP A 50 0.77 -22.58 82.34
N LYS A 51 1.38 -21.75 83.21
CA LYS A 51 1.96 -20.47 82.82
C LYS A 51 3.04 -20.63 81.74
N GLN A 52 3.94 -21.60 81.89
CA GLN A 52 5.00 -21.83 80.91
C GLN A 52 4.44 -22.34 79.57
N SER A 53 3.42 -23.19 79.60
CA SER A 53 2.72 -23.66 78.40
C SER A 53 2.03 -22.51 77.66
N LEU A 54 1.40 -21.58 78.39
CA LEU A 54 0.75 -20.41 77.79
C LEU A 54 1.76 -19.46 77.12
N ILE A 55 2.92 -19.24 77.75
CA ILE A 55 4.01 -18.45 77.17
C ILE A 55 4.54 -19.10 75.90
N ALA A 56 4.72 -20.43 75.91
CA ALA A 56 5.18 -21.16 74.73
C ALA A 56 4.19 -21.04 73.56
N LEU A 57 2.88 -21.19 73.84
CA LEU A 57 1.82 -21.05 72.84
C LEU A 57 1.78 -19.63 72.25
N GLN A 58 1.90 -18.61 73.10
CA GLN A 58 1.93 -17.21 72.66
C GLN A 58 3.12 -16.92 71.76
N ASN A 59 4.31 -17.42 72.12
CA ASN A 59 5.52 -17.24 71.31
C ASN A 59 5.41 -17.97 69.96
N GLN A 60 4.80 -19.15 69.92
CA GLN A 60 4.56 -19.89 68.68
C GLN A 60 3.58 -19.15 67.75
N ASP A 61 2.47 -18.62 68.28
CA ASP A 61 1.50 -17.83 67.51
C ASP A 61 2.14 -16.54 66.94
N LEU A 62 2.92 -15.83 67.75
CA LEU A 62 3.65 -14.64 67.30
C LEU A 62 4.65 -14.96 66.18
N LEU A 63 5.36 -16.10 66.28
CA LEU A 63 6.32 -16.52 65.27
C LEU A 63 5.63 -16.91 63.95
N SER A 64 4.49 -17.62 64.03
CA SER A 64 3.68 -17.96 62.86
C SER A 64 3.20 -16.71 62.15
N LYS A 65 2.56 -15.78 62.88
CA LYS A 65 2.06 -14.51 62.33
C LYS A 65 3.16 -13.70 61.66
N ASN A 66 4.36 -13.64 62.26
CA ASN A 66 5.49 -12.92 61.69
C ASN A 66 5.99 -13.58 60.39
N THR A 67 5.94 -14.91 60.31
CA THR A 67 6.27 -15.66 59.09
C THR A 67 5.24 -15.42 58.00
N ASP A 68 3.95 -15.44 58.34
CA ASP A 68 2.84 -15.21 57.40
C ASP A 68 2.92 -13.80 56.80
N ILE A 69 3.15 -12.77 57.62
CA ILE A 69 3.30 -11.38 57.17
C ILE A 69 4.47 -11.27 56.18
N LYS A 70 5.64 -11.83 56.51
CA LYS A 70 6.81 -11.82 55.61
C LYS A 70 6.58 -12.55 54.29
N SER A 71 5.78 -13.61 54.30
CA SER A 71 5.44 -14.33 53.08
C SER A 71 4.42 -13.58 52.21
N SER A 72 3.47 -12.88 52.84
CA SER A 72 2.45 -12.08 52.15
C SER A 72 3.05 -10.87 51.44
N ASP A 73 3.98 -10.15 52.08
CA ASP A 73 4.66 -8.99 51.48
C ASP A 73 5.60 -9.37 50.32
N ASN A 74 6.03 -10.65 50.25
CA ASN A 74 6.96 -11.14 49.23
C ASN A 74 6.31 -11.84 48.02
N LYS A 75 4.97 -11.94 47.96
CA LYS A 75 4.27 -12.58 46.82
C LYS A 75 4.27 -11.75 45.53
N VAL A 76 4.70 -10.49 45.59
CA VAL A 76 5.02 -9.68 44.41
C VAL A 76 6.41 -9.11 44.64
N THR A 77 7.42 -9.81 44.15
CA THR A 77 8.79 -9.32 44.26
C THR A 77 9.00 -8.14 43.30
N LEU A 78 9.83 -7.17 43.70
CA LEU A 78 10.24 -6.07 42.81
C LEU A 78 10.81 -6.58 41.46
N ALA A 79 11.41 -7.77 41.48
CA ALA A 79 11.92 -8.44 40.29
C ALA A 79 10.80 -8.84 39.30
N GLU A 80 9.68 -9.36 39.79
CA GLU A 80 8.53 -9.73 38.94
C GLU A 80 7.85 -8.49 38.34
N LEU A 81 7.70 -7.42 39.12
CA LEU A 81 7.21 -6.12 38.65
C LEU A 81 8.12 -5.53 37.56
N LYS A 82 9.44 -5.62 37.75
CA LYS A 82 10.41 -5.15 36.76
C LYS A 82 10.34 -5.97 35.47
N ASN A 83 10.31 -7.30 35.58
CA ASN A 83 10.22 -8.19 34.43
C ASN A 83 8.92 -7.97 33.63
N THR A 84 7.79 -7.80 34.32
CA THR A 84 6.50 -7.49 33.68
C THR A 84 6.51 -6.11 33.00
N SER A 85 7.11 -5.11 33.64
CA SER A 85 7.31 -3.78 33.04
C SER A 85 8.19 -3.83 31.79
N ASP A 86 9.33 -4.53 31.83
CA ASP A 86 10.25 -4.63 30.70
C ASP A 86 9.62 -5.37 29.52
N LYS A 87 8.86 -6.44 29.79
CA LYS A 87 8.10 -7.17 28.77
C LYS A 87 7.03 -6.27 28.14
N LEU A 88 6.26 -5.54 28.95
CA LEU A 88 5.26 -4.60 28.45
C LEU A 88 5.90 -3.52 27.57
N LEU A 89 7.06 -2.99 27.97
CA LEU A 89 7.79 -2.00 27.19
C LEU A 89 8.26 -2.55 25.84
N ALA A 90 8.70 -3.81 25.80
CA ALA A 90 9.08 -4.49 24.57
C ALA A 90 7.89 -4.70 23.65
N ASP A 91 6.74 -5.13 24.19
CA ASP A 91 5.50 -5.32 23.45
C ASP A 91 4.99 -4.00 22.85
N ILE A 92 5.01 -2.90 23.62
CA ILE A 92 4.63 -1.56 23.14
C ILE A 92 5.52 -1.13 21.96
N ARG A 93 6.85 -1.31 22.08
CA ARG A 93 7.79 -0.98 20.99
C ARG A 93 7.53 -1.81 19.74
N SER A 94 7.25 -3.10 19.90
CA SER A 94 6.91 -4.00 18.80
C SER A 94 5.64 -3.55 18.08
N GLN A 95 4.58 -3.21 18.82
CA GLN A 95 3.31 -2.73 18.25
C GLN A 95 3.48 -1.41 17.49
N GLU A 96 4.29 -0.47 18.01
CA GLU A 96 4.53 0.81 17.33
C GLU A 96 5.32 0.61 16.03
N LEU A 97 6.32 -0.28 16.00
CA LEU A 97 7.04 -0.62 14.78
C LEU A 97 6.11 -1.24 13.71
N GLN A 98 5.22 -2.14 14.12
CA GLN A 98 4.21 -2.72 13.23
C GLN A 98 3.24 -1.67 12.68
N LYS A 99 2.79 -0.74 13.53
CA LYS A 99 1.92 0.37 13.10
C LYS A 99 2.62 1.27 12.08
N GLN A 100 3.90 1.60 12.31
CA GLN A 100 4.67 2.41 11.37
C GLN A 100 4.91 1.71 10.03
N SER A 101 5.15 0.39 10.02
CA SER A 101 5.31 -0.35 8.76
C SER A 101 4.01 -0.37 7.96
N LEU A 102 2.86 -0.57 8.62
CA LEU A 102 1.54 -0.51 7.99
C LEU A 102 1.23 0.88 7.41
N LEU A 103 1.59 1.96 8.12
CA LEU A 103 1.42 3.32 7.62
C LEU A 103 2.29 3.57 6.37
N ARG A 104 3.55 3.14 6.37
CA ARG A 104 4.42 3.22 5.19
C ARG A 104 3.85 2.45 4.01
N GLN A 105 3.35 1.22 4.24
CA GLN A 105 2.74 0.43 3.18
C GLN A 105 1.51 1.12 2.57
N LYS A 106 0.65 1.73 3.41
CA LYS A 106 -0.52 2.49 2.94
C LYS A 106 -0.11 3.70 2.08
N ILE A 107 0.93 4.43 2.48
CA ILE A 107 1.44 5.56 1.70
C ILE A 107 1.95 5.09 0.34
N ILE A 108 2.74 4.03 0.30
CA ILE A 108 3.28 3.46 -0.95
C ILE A 108 2.13 3.01 -1.88
N ASN A 109 1.15 2.28 -1.34
CA ASN A 109 0.00 1.83 -2.13
C ASN A 109 -0.81 3.00 -2.70
N ASN A 110 -1.01 4.06 -1.91
CA ASN A 110 -1.73 5.25 -2.40
C ASN A 110 -0.93 5.99 -3.49
N GLN A 111 0.39 6.13 -3.34
CA GLN A 111 1.23 6.73 -4.37
C GLN A 111 1.20 5.93 -5.68
N ASP A 112 1.16 4.60 -5.60
CA ASP A 112 1.03 3.73 -6.78
C ASP A 112 -0.34 3.91 -7.46
N ILE A 113 -1.43 4.01 -6.68
CA ILE A 113 -2.77 4.32 -7.20
C ILE A 113 -2.79 5.68 -7.90
N ASP A 114 -2.22 6.72 -7.30
CA ASP A 114 -2.17 8.06 -7.91
C ASP A 114 -1.39 8.04 -9.23
N ALA A 115 -0.28 7.31 -9.29
CA ALA A 115 0.49 7.12 -10.51
C ALA A 115 -0.30 6.37 -11.60
N GLN A 116 -1.06 5.34 -11.23
CA GLN A 116 -1.94 4.61 -12.14
C GLN A 116 -3.08 5.50 -12.66
N ILE A 117 -3.71 6.30 -11.79
CA ILE A 117 -4.76 7.26 -12.19
C ILE A 117 -4.22 8.25 -13.22
N ALA A 118 -3.04 8.84 -12.96
CA ALA A 118 -2.41 9.78 -13.89
C ALA A 118 -2.08 9.13 -15.25
N ALA A 119 -1.64 7.87 -15.25
CA ALA A 119 -1.40 7.12 -16.48
C ALA A 119 -2.70 6.84 -17.27
N PHE A 120 -3.78 6.46 -16.57
CA PHE A 120 -5.09 6.26 -17.21
C PHE A 120 -5.68 7.56 -17.75
N GLN A 121 -5.52 8.68 -17.06
CA GLN A 121 -5.94 10.00 -17.54
C GLN A 121 -5.24 10.37 -18.84
N LYS A 122 -3.90 10.25 -18.90
CA LYS A 122 -3.13 10.49 -20.13
C LYS A 122 -3.56 9.57 -21.27
N THR A 123 -3.82 8.31 -20.97
CA THR A 123 -4.30 7.34 -21.97
C THR A 123 -5.68 7.76 -22.50
N GLY A 124 -6.57 8.22 -21.62
CA GLY A 124 -7.89 8.75 -21.99
C GLY A 124 -7.79 10.01 -22.86
N GLU A 125 -6.90 10.95 -22.52
CA GLU A 125 -6.63 12.16 -23.31
C GLU A 125 -6.14 11.81 -24.72
N ILE A 126 -5.17 10.89 -24.84
CA ILE A 126 -4.65 10.42 -26.13
C ILE A 126 -5.77 9.75 -26.95
N ALA A 127 -6.58 8.91 -26.32
CA ALA A 127 -7.70 8.23 -26.99
C ALA A 127 -8.75 9.25 -27.48
N GLN A 128 -9.02 10.29 -26.71
CA GLN A 128 -9.95 11.36 -27.08
C GLN A 128 -9.39 12.22 -28.22
N ALA A 129 -8.10 12.55 -28.20
CA ALA A 129 -7.43 13.26 -29.28
C ALA A 129 -7.44 12.43 -30.58
N THR A 130 -7.06 11.16 -30.49
CA THR A 130 -7.08 10.22 -31.63
C THR A 130 -8.48 10.08 -32.20
N LYS A 131 -9.51 9.99 -31.35
CA LYS A 131 -10.91 9.97 -31.79
C LYS A 131 -11.30 11.26 -32.53
N SER A 132 -10.88 12.41 -32.02
CA SER A 132 -11.13 13.70 -32.67
C SER A 132 -10.48 13.76 -34.06
N ASP A 133 -9.22 13.33 -34.17
CA ASP A 133 -8.49 13.31 -35.44
C ASP A 133 -9.15 12.38 -36.46
N LEU A 134 -9.59 11.19 -36.02
CA LEU A 134 -10.31 10.24 -36.87
C LEU A 134 -11.68 10.77 -37.35
N LEU A 135 -12.38 11.54 -36.51
CA LEU A 135 -13.69 12.12 -36.87
C LEU A 135 -13.56 13.33 -37.80
N ASN A 136 -12.50 14.13 -37.65
CA ASN A 136 -12.27 15.31 -38.48
C ASN A 136 -11.82 14.94 -39.91
N GLY A 137 -11.30 13.72 -40.10
CA GLY A 137 -10.83 13.24 -41.40
C GLY A 137 -9.54 13.92 -41.86
N PRO A 138 -9.10 13.70 -43.12
CA PRO A 138 -7.87 14.28 -43.65
C PRO A 138 -7.96 15.82 -43.70
N ASP A 139 -6.87 16.50 -43.37
CA ASP A 139 -6.83 17.96 -43.43
C ASP A 139 -7.09 18.46 -44.87
N THR A 140 -7.78 19.59 -44.96
CA THR A 140 -8.04 20.32 -46.20
C THR A 140 -6.76 20.60 -46.99
N THR A 141 -5.63 20.81 -46.29
CA THR A 141 -4.30 20.98 -46.88
C THR A 141 -3.83 19.72 -47.60
N ASP A 142 -3.97 18.55 -46.98
CA ASP A 142 -3.59 17.26 -47.57
C ASP A 142 -4.44 16.95 -48.80
N ILE A 143 -5.74 17.23 -48.71
CA ILE A 143 -6.68 17.08 -49.84
C ILE A 143 -6.27 18.01 -50.99
N ALA A 144 -5.91 19.27 -50.70
CA ALA A 144 -5.47 20.22 -51.71
C ALA A 144 -4.15 19.80 -52.37
N LEU A 145 -3.19 19.32 -51.58
CA LEU A 145 -1.91 18.79 -52.10
C LEU A 145 -2.15 17.60 -53.04
N GLN A 146 -3.01 16.66 -52.64
CA GLN A 146 -3.33 15.49 -53.45
C GLN A 146 -4.09 15.88 -54.73
N LYS A 147 -5.02 16.84 -54.66
CA LYS A 147 -5.70 17.39 -55.85
C LYS A 147 -4.70 18.02 -56.82
N ASN A 148 -3.74 18.79 -56.32
CA ASN A 148 -2.69 19.38 -57.14
C ASN A 148 -1.75 18.31 -57.75
N ALA A 149 -1.49 17.20 -57.04
CA ALA A 149 -0.75 16.07 -57.59
C ALA A 149 -1.53 15.40 -58.73
N ILE A 150 -2.84 15.16 -58.55
CA ILE A 150 -3.72 14.60 -59.60
C ILE A 150 -3.78 15.53 -60.81
N ALA A 151 -3.98 16.83 -60.60
CA ALA A 151 -4.02 17.80 -61.69
C ALA A 151 -2.72 17.82 -62.52
N ARG A 152 -1.55 17.73 -61.86
CA ARG A 152 -0.25 17.62 -62.54
C ARG A 152 -0.09 16.30 -63.28
N ALA A 153 -0.54 15.20 -62.70
CA ALA A 153 -0.53 13.90 -63.36
C ALA A 153 -1.41 13.90 -64.61
N GLN A 154 -2.60 14.50 -64.53
CA GLN A 154 -3.51 14.63 -65.67
C GLN A 154 -2.90 15.48 -66.78
N ALA A 155 -2.35 16.65 -66.45
CA ALA A 155 -1.68 17.50 -67.44
C ALA A 155 -0.48 16.80 -68.12
N THR A 156 0.22 15.92 -67.37
CA THR A 156 1.31 15.10 -67.93
C THR A 156 0.77 14.03 -68.86
N LEU A 157 -0.30 13.35 -68.47
CA LEU A 157 -0.97 12.35 -69.30
C LEU A 157 -1.49 12.97 -70.61
N ASP A 158 -2.16 14.13 -70.52
CA ASP A 158 -2.68 14.83 -71.69
C ASP A 158 -1.56 15.24 -72.66
N ARG A 159 -0.43 15.74 -72.13
CA ARG A 159 0.76 16.02 -72.93
C ARG A 159 1.30 14.77 -73.61
N GLN A 160 1.46 13.66 -72.88
CA GLN A 160 1.94 12.40 -73.43
C GLN A 160 0.99 11.83 -74.50
N MET A 161 -0.32 12.00 -74.33
CA MET A 161 -1.30 11.61 -75.36
C MET A 161 -1.18 12.49 -76.60
N SER A 162 -1.02 13.81 -76.44
CA SER A 162 -0.78 14.70 -77.57
C SER A 162 0.55 14.39 -78.28
N ASP A 163 1.62 14.10 -77.54
CA ASP A 163 2.92 13.72 -78.10
C ASP A 163 2.81 12.39 -78.86
N ARG A 164 2.04 11.44 -78.31
CA ARG A 164 1.72 10.18 -78.96
C ARG A 164 1.01 10.39 -80.29
N ASP A 165 -0.02 11.23 -80.31
CA ASP A 165 -0.79 11.53 -81.52
C ASP A 165 0.08 12.26 -82.55
N ASN A 166 0.99 13.13 -82.10
CA ASN A 166 1.95 13.83 -82.96
C ASN A 166 3.01 12.91 -83.59
N PHE A 167 3.26 11.70 -83.07
CA PHE A 167 4.07 10.70 -83.78
C PHE A 167 3.42 10.22 -85.09
N LEU A 168 2.09 10.36 -85.22
CA LEU A 168 1.35 10.01 -86.43
C LEU A 168 1.11 11.26 -87.29
N ILE A 169 1.95 11.46 -88.30
CA ILE A 169 1.74 12.53 -89.29
C ILE A 169 0.54 12.16 -90.17
N ARG A 170 -0.52 12.97 -90.09
CA ARG A 170 -1.71 12.87 -90.95
C ARG A 170 -1.81 14.11 -91.85
N ALA A 171 -2.30 13.94 -93.07
CA ALA A 171 -2.56 15.07 -93.96
C ALA A 171 -3.68 15.95 -93.37
N SER A 172 -3.47 17.28 -93.36
CA SER A 172 -4.47 18.24 -92.87
C SER A 172 -5.63 18.47 -93.83
N PHE A 173 -5.48 18.10 -95.10
CA PHE A 173 -6.51 18.16 -96.15
C PHE A 173 -6.25 17.11 -97.24
N SER A 174 -7.25 16.85 -98.09
CA SER A 174 -7.14 15.95 -99.23
C SER A 174 -6.34 16.57 -100.38
N GLY A 175 -5.32 15.87 -100.88
CA GLY A 175 -4.46 16.37 -101.95
C GLY A 175 -3.54 15.31 -102.52
N VAL A 176 -2.57 15.73 -103.34
CA VAL A 176 -1.52 14.88 -103.92
C VAL A 176 -0.20 15.21 -103.23
N VAL A 177 0.59 14.18 -102.93
CA VAL A 177 1.92 14.34 -102.31
C VAL A 177 2.92 14.76 -103.39
N ASP A 178 3.50 15.95 -103.25
CA ASP A 178 4.47 16.50 -104.20
C ASP A 178 5.90 16.03 -103.89
N LYS A 179 6.27 16.08 -102.60
CA LYS A 179 7.64 15.80 -102.14
C LYS A 179 7.65 15.24 -100.72
N ILE A 180 8.53 14.28 -100.48
CA ILE A 180 8.85 13.70 -99.16
C ILE A 180 10.33 13.94 -98.89
N ASP A 181 10.64 14.64 -97.80
CA ASP A 181 11.99 15.07 -97.42
C ASP A 181 12.60 14.23 -96.27
N PHE A 182 11.98 13.10 -95.93
CA PHE A 182 12.43 12.20 -94.86
C PHE A 182 12.85 10.83 -95.40
N ARG A 183 13.81 10.20 -94.73
CA ARG A 183 14.18 8.80 -94.92
C ARG A 183 13.95 8.01 -93.62
N VAL A 184 13.69 6.71 -93.77
CA VAL A 184 13.54 5.81 -92.62
C VAL A 184 14.85 5.79 -91.84
N GLY A 185 14.80 6.09 -90.55
CA GLY A 185 15.96 6.16 -89.66
C GLY A 185 16.51 7.57 -89.42
N ASP A 186 15.97 8.60 -90.09
CA ASP A 186 16.37 9.99 -89.84
C ASP A 186 15.87 10.47 -88.46
N MET A 187 16.71 11.22 -87.74
CA MET A 187 16.27 12.00 -86.57
C MET A 187 15.61 13.29 -87.04
N THR A 188 14.28 13.34 -87.02
CA THR A 188 13.53 14.50 -87.54
C THR A 188 13.28 15.51 -86.43
N ASN A 189 14.01 16.63 -86.43
CA ASN A 189 13.66 17.83 -85.66
C ASN A 189 12.88 18.87 -86.48
N ALA A 190 12.50 18.53 -87.72
CA ALA A 190 12.04 19.48 -88.72
C ALA A 190 10.51 19.63 -88.72
N THR A 191 10.03 20.87 -88.68
CA THR A 191 8.61 21.26 -88.72
C THR A 191 7.94 21.03 -90.09
N LYS A 192 8.71 20.63 -91.12
CA LYS A 192 8.22 20.42 -92.49
C LYS A 192 8.98 19.27 -93.14
N GLY A 193 8.26 18.30 -93.73
CA GLY A 193 8.91 17.34 -94.62
C GLY A 193 8.01 16.46 -95.48
N ILE A 194 6.70 16.76 -95.55
CA ILE A 194 5.84 16.28 -96.64
C ILE A 194 5.11 17.51 -97.20
N SER A 195 5.23 17.73 -98.51
CA SER A 195 4.49 18.78 -99.23
C SER A 195 3.31 18.16 -99.94
N ILE A 196 2.12 18.70 -99.70
CA ILE A 196 0.86 18.24 -100.31
C ILE A 196 0.24 19.42 -101.06
N SER A 197 -0.08 19.23 -102.34
CA SER A 197 -0.81 20.20 -103.15
C SER A 197 -2.29 19.80 -103.24
N SER A 198 -3.18 20.80 -103.30
CA SER A 198 -4.60 20.56 -103.56
C SER A 198 -4.86 20.64 -105.07
N PRO A 199 -5.26 19.55 -105.74
CA PRO A 199 -5.50 19.55 -107.19
C PRO A 199 -6.67 20.45 -107.62
N GLY A 200 -7.55 20.82 -106.67
CA GLY A 200 -8.73 21.64 -106.94
C GLY A 200 -8.47 23.16 -106.96
N MET A 201 -7.27 23.62 -106.58
CA MET A 201 -6.89 25.03 -106.61
C MET A 201 -5.61 25.23 -107.43
N VAL A 202 -5.77 25.35 -108.75
CA VAL A 202 -4.67 25.69 -109.67
C VAL A 202 -4.79 27.17 -110.04
N SER A 203 -3.79 27.97 -109.66
CA SER A 203 -3.66 29.36 -110.09
C SER A 203 -2.66 29.45 -111.23
N VAL A 204 -3.10 29.81 -112.43
CA VAL A 204 -2.20 30.09 -113.56
C VAL A 204 -1.74 31.55 -113.45
N LYS A 205 -0.45 31.76 -113.18
CA LYS A 205 0.17 33.09 -113.22
C LYS A 205 0.79 33.31 -114.60
N ALA A 206 0.12 34.10 -115.44
CA ALA A 206 0.68 34.54 -116.72
C ALA A 206 1.39 35.90 -116.55
N LYS A 207 2.62 36.02 -117.06
CA LYS A 207 3.29 37.32 -117.19
C LYS A 207 2.77 37.97 -118.47
N ILE A 208 1.94 38.98 -118.31
CA ILE A 208 1.36 39.75 -119.42
C ILE A 208 2.00 41.13 -119.38
N ASP A 209 2.45 41.62 -120.54
CA ASP A 209 3.03 42.95 -120.65
C ASP A 209 1.97 44.02 -120.33
N GLN A 210 2.38 45.15 -119.76
CA GLN A 210 1.46 46.19 -119.27
C GLN A 210 0.57 46.74 -120.39
N VAL A 211 1.02 46.66 -121.65
CA VAL A 211 0.27 47.10 -122.82
C VAL A 211 -0.82 46.09 -123.22
N ASP A 212 -0.63 44.81 -122.93
CA ASP A 212 -1.53 43.73 -123.34
C ASP A 212 -2.54 43.32 -122.26
N ILE A 213 -2.34 43.73 -120.99
CA ILE A 213 -3.32 43.50 -119.90
C ILE A 213 -4.70 44.08 -120.24
N VAL A 214 -4.76 45.17 -121.01
CA VAL A 214 -5.99 45.87 -121.38
C VAL A 214 -6.88 45.02 -122.30
N LYS A 215 -6.31 44.01 -122.96
CA LYS A 215 -7.02 43.08 -123.85
C LYS A 215 -7.53 41.84 -123.12
N VAL A 216 -7.17 41.64 -121.85
CA VAL A 216 -7.60 40.51 -121.04
C VAL A 216 -8.92 40.86 -120.36
N ARG A 217 -9.96 40.06 -120.61
CA ARG A 217 -11.22 40.12 -119.86
C ARG A 217 -11.24 38.96 -118.87
N LEU A 218 -11.45 39.29 -117.60
CA LEU A 218 -11.68 38.34 -116.51
C LEU A 218 -13.04 37.66 -116.65
#